data_AF-A0A1B6CUS9-F1
#
_entry.id   AF-A0A1B6CUS9-F1
#
_cell.length_a   1.000
_cell.length_b   1.000
_cell.length_c   1.000
_cell.angle_alpha   90.00
_cell.angle_beta   90.00
_cell.angle_gamma   90.00
#
_symmetry.space_group_name_H-M   'P 1'
#
loop_
_entity.id
_entity.type
_entity.pdbx_description
1 polymer ?
#
loop_
_entity_poly.entity_id
_entity_poly.type
_entity_poly.pdbx_seq_one_letter_code
_entity_poly.pdbx_strand_id
1 'polypeptide(L)'
;SCHICDLTNMRFATVIFVIGVLVVASSGQQSSHPPIPVDNTSSWDPPTPPKNSCIYDFCYLVYAPVCGFSICDGLRTFGNDCFLNQANYCTNRTEGARFTKLFDNSCDTVFPFCPAR
;
A
#
# COMPACT_ATOMS: atom_id res chain seq x y z
N SER A 1 4.93 -1.94 18.34
CA SER A 1 3.58 -2.20 17.81
C SER A 1 2.95 -0.89 17.39
N CYS A 2 2.65 -0.71 16.10
CA CYS A 2 1.77 0.37 15.68
C CYS A 2 0.35 0.02 16.16
N HIS A 3 -0.14 0.73 17.16
CA HIS A 3 -1.56 0.74 17.43
C HIS A 3 -2.21 1.51 16.29
N ILE A 4 -2.86 0.79 15.37
CA ILE A 4 -3.81 1.37 14.43
C ILE A 4 -4.70 2.30 15.27
N CYS A 5 -4.74 3.59 14.92
CA CYS A 5 -5.75 4.49 15.47
C CYS A 5 -7.10 3.82 15.23
N ASP A 6 -7.71 3.35 16.31
CA ASP A 6 -8.89 2.52 16.27
C ASP A 6 -10.04 3.29 15.59
N LEU A 7 -10.26 2.99 14.30
CA LEU A 7 -11.29 3.61 13.48
C LEU A 7 -12.71 3.19 13.90
N THR A 8 -12.86 2.31 14.90
CA THR A 8 -14.18 1.87 15.40
C THR A 8 -15.00 2.98 16.06
N ASN A 9 -14.40 4.16 16.35
CA ASN A 9 -15.10 5.30 16.94
C ASN A 9 -15.56 6.39 15.93
N MET A 10 -15.35 6.19 14.63
CA MET A 10 -15.96 7.05 13.62
C MET A 10 -17.28 6.42 13.15
N ARG A 11 -18.34 7.22 13.17
CA ARG A 11 -19.76 6.88 12.88
C ARG A 11 -20.05 6.28 11.49
N PHE A 12 -19.02 5.83 10.76
CA PHE A 12 -19.08 5.22 9.43
C PHE A 12 -19.14 3.68 9.46
N ALA A 13 -18.71 3.03 10.54
CA ALA A 13 -18.74 1.56 10.63
C ALA A 13 -20.17 0.97 10.53
N THR A 14 -21.17 1.69 11.02
CA THR A 14 -22.58 1.30 10.88
C THR A 14 -23.07 1.37 9.43
N VAL A 15 -22.56 2.33 8.64
CA VAL A 15 -22.93 2.50 7.23
C VAL A 15 -22.39 1.35 6.38
N ILE A 16 -21.17 0.88 6.66
CA ILE A 16 -20.56 -0.26 5.95
C ILE A 16 -21.30 -1.58 6.23
N PHE A 17 -21.73 -1.83 7.47
CA PHE A 17 -22.52 -3.03 7.80
C PHE A 17 -23.88 -3.07 7.10
N VAL A 18 -24.58 -1.94 7.00
CA VAL A 18 -25.89 -1.87 6.32
C VAL A 18 -25.75 -2.08 4.81
N ILE A 19 -24.72 -1.50 4.19
CA ILE A 19 -24.44 -1.69 2.76
C ILE A 19 -23.95 -3.13 2.49
N GLY A 20 -23.10 -3.69 3.36
CA GLY A 20 -22.58 -5.05 3.23
C GLY A 20 -23.69 -6.12 3.27
N VAL A 21 -24.70 -5.96 4.13
CA VAL A 21 -25.86 -6.87 4.19
C VAL A 21 -26.72 -6.79 2.92
N LEU A 22 -26.81 -5.62 2.28
CA LEU A 22 -27.54 -5.46 1.01
C LEU A 22 -26.83 -6.09 -0.20
N VAL A 23 -25.50 -6.11 -0.23
CA VAL A 23 -24.73 -6.64 -1.38
C VAL A 23 -24.64 -8.18 -1.38
N VAL A 24 -24.75 -8.85 -0.22
CA VAL A 24 -24.64 -10.31 -0.11
C VAL A 24 -25.88 -11.05 -0.64
N ALA A 25 -27.00 -10.37 -0.90
CA ALA A 25 -28.24 -10.99 -1.37
C ALA A 25 -28.33 -11.23 -2.89
N SER A 26 -27.35 -10.84 -3.72
CA SER A 26 -27.52 -10.84 -5.19
C SER A 26 -26.40 -11.46 -6.04
N SER A 27 -25.53 -12.31 -5.51
CA SER A 27 -24.53 -13.00 -6.35
C SER A 27 -24.62 -14.53 -6.25
N GLY A 28 -25.72 -15.07 -6.77
CA GLY A 28 -25.73 -16.41 -7.33
C GLY A 28 -25.29 -16.36 -8.80
N GLN A 29 -24.22 -17.05 -9.16
CA GLN A 29 -24.14 -18.04 -10.25
C GLN A 29 -22.70 -18.40 -10.56
N GLN A 30 -22.40 -19.68 -10.38
CA GLN A 30 -21.20 -20.37 -10.79
C GLN A 30 -21.32 -20.68 -12.29
N SER A 31 -20.54 -19.99 -13.13
CA SER A 31 -20.46 -20.27 -14.56
C SER A 31 -19.36 -21.28 -14.85
N SER A 32 -19.78 -22.51 -15.15
CA SER A 32 -18.95 -23.59 -15.67
C SER A 32 -18.60 -23.32 -17.13
N HIS A 33 -17.36 -22.90 -17.40
CA HIS A 33 -16.78 -22.95 -18.73
C HIS A 33 -15.86 -24.19 -18.84
N PRO A 34 -15.93 -25.01 -19.90
CA PRO A 34 -14.96 -26.08 -20.11
C PRO A 34 -13.57 -25.50 -20.39
N PRO A 35 -12.47 -26.13 -19.93
CA PRO A 35 -11.12 -25.67 -20.25
C PRO A 35 -10.82 -25.87 -21.73
N ILE A 36 -10.33 -24.82 -22.39
CA ILE A 36 -9.71 -24.88 -23.70
C ILE A 36 -8.29 -25.45 -23.50
N PRO A 37 -7.84 -26.48 -24.25
CA PRO A 37 -6.44 -26.86 -24.24
C PRO A 37 -5.68 -25.87 -25.13
N VAL A 38 -4.90 -24.99 -24.51
CA VAL A 38 -3.90 -24.17 -25.20
C VAL A 38 -2.51 -24.74 -24.91
N ASP A 39 -2.01 -25.48 -25.88
CA ASP A 39 -0.60 -25.85 -26.02
C ASP A 39 0.06 -24.82 -26.95
N ASN A 40 1.05 -24.07 -26.44
CA ASN A 40 2.13 -23.48 -27.23
C ASN A 40 3.24 -22.87 -26.34
N THR A 41 4.27 -23.67 -26.10
CA THR A 41 5.67 -23.32 -26.38
C THR A 41 6.14 -21.86 -26.17
N SER A 42 6.70 -21.57 -25.00
CA SER A 42 8.09 -21.08 -24.80
C SER A 42 8.26 -20.62 -23.34
N SER A 43 8.68 -21.54 -22.46
CA SER A 43 9.07 -21.21 -21.09
C SER A 43 10.38 -20.42 -21.13
N TRP A 44 10.25 -19.09 -21.22
CA TRP A 44 11.19 -18.16 -20.61
C TRP A 44 10.49 -17.61 -19.37
N ASP A 45 10.37 -18.44 -18.33
CA ASP A 45 10.04 -17.89 -17.02
C ASP A 45 11.23 -17.01 -16.59
N PRO A 46 11.06 -15.67 -16.50
CA PRO A 46 12.12 -14.82 -15.97
C PRO A 46 12.47 -15.32 -14.56
N PRO A 47 13.75 -15.28 -14.15
CA PRO A 47 14.15 -15.73 -12.83
C PRO A 47 13.26 -15.05 -11.80
N THR A 48 12.46 -15.84 -11.08
CA THR A 48 11.67 -15.31 -9.97
C THR A 48 12.67 -14.72 -8.99
N PRO A 49 12.56 -13.42 -8.65
CA PRO A 49 13.49 -12.81 -7.72
C PRO A 49 13.47 -13.62 -6.43
N PRO A 50 14.64 -13.88 -5.82
CA PRO A 50 14.72 -14.65 -4.60
C PRO A 50 13.80 -14.02 -3.56
N LYS A 51 13.04 -14.86 -2.85
CA LYS A 51 11.93 -14.55 -1.92
C LYS A 51 12.27 -13.52 -0.81
N ASN A 52 13.54 -13.15 -0.70
CA ASN A 52 14.17 -12.29 0.28
C ASN A 52 14.84 -11.03 -0.33
N SER A 53 14.66 -10.78 -1.63
CA SER A 53 15.13 -9.56 -2.30
C SER A 53 14.01 -8.54 -2.35
N CYS A 54 14.25 -7.35 -1.81
CA CYS A 54 13.32 -6.24 -1.96
C CYS A 54 13.56 -5.55 -3.30
N ILE A 55 12.48 -5.26 -4.03
CA ILE A 55 12.54 -4.54 -5.32
C ILE A 55 13.18 -3.14 -5.16
N TYR A 56 13.16 -2.58 -3.95
CA TYR A 56 13.76 -1.29 -3.61
C TYR A 56 14.99 -1.42 -2.71
N ASP A 57 15.72 -2.54 -2.77
CA ASP A 57 16.99 -2.72 -2.01
C ASP A 57 18.05 -1.68 -2.41
N PHE A 58 17.97 -1.13 -3.62
CA PHE A 58 18.87 -0.09 -4.11
C PHE A 58 18.09 1.15 -4.57
N CYS A 59 18.56 2.31 -4.13
CA CYS A 59 18.03 3.61 -4.54
C CYS A 59 19.16 4.52 -5.02
N TYR A 60 18.92 5.24 -6.12
CA TYR A 60 19.81 6.31 -6.54
C TYR A 60 19.85 7.42 -5.48
N LEU A 61 21.02 8.04 -5.31
CA LEU A 61 21.23 9.14 -4.37
C LEU A 61 20.77 10.51 -4.91
N VAL A 62 19.93 10.52 -5.95
CA VAL A 62 19.32 11.74 -6.48
C VAL A 62 18.37 12.30 -5.43
N TYR A 63 18.56 13.57 -5.07
CA TYR A 63 17.68 14.26 -4.15
C TYR A 63 16.51 14.90 -4.91
N ALA A 64 15.35 14.27 -4.83
CA ALA A 64 14.08 14.71 -5.39
C ALA A 64 13.00 14.44 -4.32
N PRO A 65 12.90 15.30 -3.30
CA PRO A 65 12.22 14.95 -2.06
C PRO A 65 10.73 14.71 -2.27
N VAL A 66 10.19 13.76 -1.50
CA VAL A 66 8.75 13.48 -1.46
C VAL A 66 8.26 13.45 -0.03
N CYS A 67 7.02 13.90 0.18
CA CYS A 67 6.38 13.90 1.47
C CYS A 67 5.45 12.68 1.58
N GLY A 68 5.71 11.81 2.55
CA GLY A 68 4.87 10.66 2.86
C GLY A 68 4.17 10.83 4.20
N PHE A 69 2.93 10.35 4.30
CA PHE A 69 2.17 10.28 5.54
C PHE A 69 1.88 8.84 5.92
N SER A 70 2.17 8.48 7.16
CA SER A 70 1.75 7.23 7.78
C SER A 70 0.93 7.54 9.02
N ILE A 71 -0.14 6.78 9.26
CA ILE A 71 -0.93 6.94 10.48
C ILE A 71 -0.12 6.58 11.74
N CYS A 72 0.92 5.76 11.59
CA CYS A 72 1.80 5.34 12.68
C CYS A 72 2.95 6.32 12.92
N ASP A 73 3.51 6.89 11.84
CA ASP A 73 4.78 7.64 11.88
C ASP A 73 4.60 9.15 11.58
N GLY A 74 3.38 9.59 11.24
CA GLY A 74 3.09 10.97 10.86
C GLY A 74 3.66 11.34 9.48
N LEU A 75 3.94 12.64 9.30
CA LEU A 75 4.58 13.17 8.09
C LEU A 75 6.09 12.88 8.10
N ARG A 76 6.61 12.40 6.98
CA ARG A 76 8.04 12.15 6.78
C ARG A 76 8.48 12.53 5.38
N THR A 77 9.54 13.32 5.29
CA THR A 77 10.24 13.60 4.04
C THR A 77 11.17 12.43 3.69
N PHE A 78 11.12 11.98 2.44
CA PHE A 78 12.04 11.00 1.86
C PHE A 78 12.89 11.68 0.80
N GLY A 79 14.14 11.22 0.62
CA GLY A 79 15.06 11.82 -0.36
C GLY A 79 14.60 11.68 -1.81
N ASN A 80 13.80 10.64 -2.11
CA ASN A 80 13.09 10.42 -3.36
C ASN A 80 12.03 9.31 -3.22
N ASP A 81 11.27 9.07 -4.29
CA ASP A 81 10.26 8.00 -4.38
C ASP A 81 10.81 6.60 -4.07
N CYS A 82 12.05 6.31 -4.47
CA CYS A 82 12.65 5.01 -4.19
C CYS A 82 12.81 4.81 -2.69
N PHE A 83 13.31 5.81 -1.95
CA PHE A 83 13.44 5.71 -0.49
C PHE A 83 12.09 5.60 0.23
N LEU A 84 11.03 6.23 -0.30
CA LEU A 84 9.66 6.03 0.21
C LEU A 84 9.23 4.59 0.04
N ASN A 85 9.40 4.04 -1.17
CA ASN A 85 9.02 2.66 -1.46
C ASN A 85 9.88 1.64 -0.70
N GLN A 86 11.18 1.90 -0.55
CA GLN A 86 12.07 1.09 0.27
C GLN A 86 11.55 1.00 1.71
N ALA A 87 11.11 2.11 2.29
CA ALA A 87 10.50 2.10 3.61
C ALA A 87 9.19 1.28 3.64
N ASN A 88 8.38 1.28 2.59
CA ASN A 88 7.09 0.57 2.54
C ASN A 88 7.19 -0.93 2.29
N TYR A 89 8.20 -1.36 1.53
CA TYR A 89 8.28 -2.73 1.00
C TYR A 89 9.49 -3.52 1.51
N CYS A 90 10.58 -2.85 1.93
CA CYS A 90 11.81 -3.52 2.38
C CYS A 90 11.96 -3.53 3.91
N THR A 91 11.18 -2.71 4.61
CA THR A 91 11.00 -2.88 6.06
C THR A 91 9.69 -3.63 6.24
N ASN A 92 9.65 -4.65 7.11
CA ASN A 92 8.47 -5.50 7.38
C ASN A 92 7.30 -4.70 8.02
N ARG A 93 6.87 -3.62 7.36
CA ARG A 93 5.75 -2.77 7.73
C ARG A 93 4.46 -3.46 7.33
N THR A 94 3.51 -3.46 8.25
CA THR A 94 2.13 -3.84 7.96
C THR A 94 1.52 -2.79 7.04
N GLU A 95 0.51 -3.18 6.25
CA GLU A 95 -0.11 -2.27 5.26
C GLU A 95 -0.62 -0.97 5.90
N GLY A 96 -1.20 -1.05 7.10
CA GLY A 96 -1.67 0.12 7.85
C GLY A 96 -0.56 1.05 8.38
N ALA A 97 0.72 0.63 8.32
CA ALA A 97 1.86 1.43 8.74
C ALA A 97 2.65 2.03 7.56
N ARG A 98 2.27 1.73 6.32
CA ARG A 98 2.92 2.26 5.11
C ARG A 98 2.67 3.75 4.96
N PHE A 99 3.61 4.43 4.33
CA PHE A 99 3.49 5.82 3.93
C PHE A 99 2.70 5.93 2.63
N THR A 100 1.67 6.78 2.63
CA THR A 100 1.04 7.29 1.41
C THR A 100 1.78 8.55 0.97
N LYS A 101 2.22 8.61 -0.29
CA LYS A 101 2.81 9.82 -0.86
C LYS A 101 1.74 10.91 -0.95
N LEU A 102 2.01 12.07 -0.36
CA LEU A 102 1.16 13.24 -0.43
C LEU A 102 1.59 14.19 -1.55
N PHE A 103 2.88 14.55 -1.60
CA PHE A 103 3.41 15.57 -2.50
C PHE A 103 4.83 15.25 -3.01
N ASP A 104 5.18 15.81 -4.16
CA ASP A 104 6.51 15.79 -4.79
C ASP A 104 7.47 16.87 -4.24
N ASN A 105 7.47 17.07 -2.92
CA ASN A 105 8.35 17.99 -2.22
C ASN A 105 8.58 17.56 -0.75
N SER A 106 9.37 18.32 0.02
CA SER A 106 9.53 18.04 1.45
C SER A 106 8.26 18.37 2.24
N CYS A 107 8.06 17.65 3.35
CA CYS A 107 6.95 17.90 4.27
C CYS A 107 7.05 19.25 5.00
N ASP A 108 8.18 19.96 4.94
CA ASP A 108 8.35 21.29 5.56
C ASP A 108 7.49 22.35 4.85
N THR A 109 7.06 22.04 3.62
CA THR A 109 6.12 22.87 2.86
C THR A 109 4.66 22.66 3.29
N VAL A 110 4.39 21.64 4.10
CA VAL A 110 3.06 21.33 4.64
C VAL A 110 2.83 22.17 5.90
N PHE A 111 2.17 23.33 5.73
CA PHE A 111 1.62 24.10 6.84
C PHE A 111 0.70 23.22 7.74
N PRO A 112 0.64 23.51 9.06
CA PRO A 112 0.52 22.49 10.10
C PRO A 112 -0.91 21.95 10.23
N PHE A 113 -1.15 20.76 9.67
CA PHE A 113 -2.39 20.00 9.96
C PHE A 113 -2.14 18.56 10.41
N CYS A 114 -0.91 18.17 10.70
CA CYS A 114 -0.65 16.88 11.33
C CYS A 114 0.23 17.04 12.57
N PRO A 115 -0.35 17.12 13.78
CA PRO A 115 0.43 16.89 14.99
C PRO A 115 0.91 15.43 14.98
N ALA A 116 2.23 15.23 14.90
CA ALA A 116 2.86 13.97 15.28
C ALA A 116 2.61 13.76 16.79
N ARG A 117 2.14 12.57 17.17
CA ARG A 117 1.85 12.23 18.57
C ARG A 117 3.02 11.48 19.19
#